data_AF-A0A841JQV3-F1
#
_entry.id   AF-A0A841JQV3-F1
#
_cell.length_a   1.000
_cell.length_b   1.000
_cell.length_c   1.000
_cell.angle_alpha   90.00
_cell.angle_beta   90.00
_cell.angle_gamma   90.00
#
_symmetry.space_group_name_H-M   'P 1'
#
loop_
_entity.id
_entity.type
_entity.pdbx_description
1 polymer ?
#
loop_
_entity_poly.entity_id
_entity_poly.type
_entity_poly.pdbx_seq_one_letter_code
_entity_poly.pdbx_strand_id
1 'polypeptide(L)'
;MTTLKLHRLGVVMEPEPGNEMEAEGVLNPATARSPDGTLYLFPRVVAKGNYSRIGIAKVLFNDTGDPVGVERLGIALEPEVDYEKNPTGGGCEDPRISFVEPLKRYIMTYTAFSSEGPRIALAISKDLLKWERLGLAKFAPFKQIEFNHVNNKDACIFPRELLSPHGHNSMVMLHRPLFPGTAPEEIILDPKDRRIRDHHECIWISYSHLNKTGYNKDQLPRFASNSPLALPELPWEKLKIGAGTPPVLTKHGWLLLYHGVGQIVDNPLNPHQLVYSAGVMILDKDDPAKILYRSPKPVLSPELAAEKVGIIADVVFPTGIDQRNDLGTPDRFDIYYGMADNRIGAARLDMPDELPVNQNR
;
A
#
# COMPACT_ATOMS: atom_id res chain seq x y z
N MET A 1 0.60 -29.57 -4.86
CA MET A 1 1.02 -28.67 -3.77
C MET A 1 0.32 -27.34 -3.98
N THR A 2 -0.45 -26.90 -3.00
CA THR A 2 -1.27 -25.67 -3.05
C THR A 2 -0.36 -24.45 -2.94
N THR A 3 -0.36 -23.60 -3.96
CA THR A 3 0.25 -22.27 -3.90
C THR A 3 -0.81 -21.26 -3.46
N LEU A 4 -0.48 -20.35 -2.55
CA LEU A 4 -1.32 -19.17 -2.28
C LEU A 4 -1.57 -18.43 -3.59
N LYS A 5 -2.83 -18.17 -3.91
CA LYS A 5 -3.23 -17.49 -5.15
C LYS A 5 -4.43 -16.60 -4.88
N LEU A 6 -4.46 -15.44 -5.54
CA LEU A 6 -5.61 -14.56 -5.57
C LEU A 6 -6.58 -14.98 -6.68
N HIS A 7 -7.88 -15.04 -6.35
CA HIS A 7 -8.96 -15.32 -7.28
C HIS A 7 -9.65 -14.01 -7.67
N ARG A 8 -9.53 -13.59 -8.93
CA ARG A 8 -10.14 -12.32 -9.39
C ARG A 8 -11.66 -12.38 -9.26
N LEU A 9 -12.23 -11.31 -8.69
CA LEU A 9 -13.65 -11.11 -8.50
C LEU A 9 -14.24 -10.18 -9.59
N GLY A 10 -13.41 -9.30 -10.16
CA GLY A 10 -13.79 -8.43 -11.27
C GLY A 10 -13.32 -7.00 -11.06
N VAL A 11 -13.77 -6.12 -11.96
CA VAL A 11 -13.57 -4.67 -11.85
C VAL A 11 -14.64 -4.10 -10.92
N VAL A 12 -14.24 -3.24 -10.00
CA VAL A 12 -15.11 -2.65 -8.97
C VAL A 12 -15.30 -1.14 -9.17
N MET A 13 -14.33 -0.46 -9.77
CA MET A 13 -14.46 0.98 -10.06
C MET A 13 -13.64 1.32 -11.31
N GLU A 14 -14.26 2.05 -12.24
CA GLU A 14 -13.61 2.61 -13.45
C GLU A 14 -13.86 4.10 -13.53
N PRO A 15 -12.99 4.87 -14.22
CA PRO A 15 -13.20 6.29 -14.46
C PRO A 15 -14.55 6.55 -15.14
N GLU A 16 -15.29 7.53 -14.63
CA GLU A 16 -16.53 7.98 -15.27
C GLU A 16 -16.24 8.72 -16.58
N PRO A 17 -16.85 8.31 -17.71
CA PRO A 17 -16.68 9.02 -18.98
C PRO A 17 -17.03 10.50 -18.86
N GLY A 18 -16.07 11.37 -19.21
CA GLY A 18 -16.25 12.83 -19.16
C GLY A 18 -16.04 13.45 -17.78
N ASN A 19 -15.74 12.67 -16.74
CA ASN A 19 -15.38 13.21 -15.43
C ASN A 19 -13.93 13.69 -15.43
N GLU A 20 -13.73 15.01 -15.45
CA GLU A 20 -12.39 15.63 -15.51
C GLU A 20 -11.50 15.27 -14.30
N MET A 21 -12.11 14.92 -13.18
CA MET A 21 -11.41 14.56 -11.94
C MET A 21 -10.83 13.16 -11.98
N GLU A 22 -11.37 12.29 -12.84
CA GLU A 22 -10.95 10.90 -13.03
C GLU A 22 -10.26 10.70 -14.40
N ALA A 23 -9.92 11.81 -15.10
CA ALA A 23 -9.45 11.80 -16.48
C ALA A 23 -8.19 10.94 -16.71
N GLU A 24 -7.37 10.74 -15.68
CA GLU A 24 -6.16 9.90 -15.72
C GLU A 24 -6.28 8.65 -14.85
N GLY A 25 -7.46 8.38 -14.26
CA GLY A 25 -7.76 7.11 -13.61
C GLY A 25 -8.36 7.23 -12.21
N VAL A 26 -8.84 6.07 -11.74
CA VAL A 26 -9.20 5.81 -10.34
C VAL A 26 -8.37 4.61 -9.87
N LEU A 27 -7.46 4.85 -8.92
CA LEU A 27 -6.31 3.98 -8.68
C LEU A 27 -6.21 3.58 -7.21
N ASN A 28 -5.46 2.51 -6.94
CA ASN A 28 -4.75 2.25 -5.68
C ASN A 28 -5.52 2.61 -4.40
N PRO A 29 -6.70 2.03 -4.16
CA PRO A 29 -7.56 2.45 -3.08
C PRO A 29 -7.12 1.91 -1.72
N ALA A 30 -7.41 2.67 -0.65
CA ALA A 30 -7.54 2.06 0.68
C ALA A 30 -8.94 1.46 0.86
N THR A 31 -9.08 0.58 1.85
CA THR A 31 -10.37 0.09 2.35
C THR A 31 -10.46 0.22 3.85
N ALA A 32 -11.66 0.49 4.35
CA ALA A 32 -11.95 0.41 5.79
C ALA A 32 -13.45 0.22 6.02
N ARG A 33 -13.80 -0.55 7.06
CA ARG A 33 -15.17 -0.65 7.53
C ARG A 33 -15.46 0.37 8.62
N SER A 34 -16.58 1.08 8.50
CA SER A 34 -17.12 1.93 9.56
C SER A 34 -17.67 1.09 10.72
N PRO A 35 -17.95 1.70 11.89
CA PRO A 35 -18.48 0.98 13.05
C PRO A 35 -19.79 0.23 12.82
N ASP A 36 -20.60 0.66 11.84
CA ASP A 36 -21.84 -0.01 11.43
C ASP A 36 -21.60 -1.19 10.46
N GLY A 37 -20.35 -1.47 10.11
CA GLY A 37 -19.95 -2.55 9.21
C GLY A 37 -19.92 -2.18 7.72
N THR A 38 -20.34 -0.97 7.33
CA THR A 38 -20.27 -0.53 5.93
C THR A 38 -18.83 -0.48 5.44
N LEU A 39 -18.53 -1.13 4.30
CA LEU A 39 -17.21 -1.07 3.68
C LEU A 39 -17.11 0.15 2.75
N TYR A 40 -16.08 0.96 2.98
CA TYR A 40 -15.71 2.07 2.12
C TYR A 40 -14.40 1.80 1.38
N LEU A 41 -14.37 2.27 0.14
CA LEU A 41 -13.22 2.36 -0.74
C LEU A 41 -12.75 3.82 -0.79
N PHE A 42 -11.44 4.04 -0.69
CA PHE A 42 -10.82 5.36 -0.76
C PHE A 42 -9.86 5.41 -1.95
N PRO A 43 -10.37 5.58 -3.18
CA PRO A 43 -9.56 5.58 -4.39
C PRO A 43 -8.68 6.81 -4.49
N ARG A 44 -7.49 6.67 -5.08
CA ARG A 44 -6.76 7.80 -5.66
C ARG A 44 -7.48 8.21 -6.94
N VAL A 45 -8.05 9.41 -6.96
CA VAL A 45 -8.77 9.99 -8.09
C VAL A 45 -7.83 10.96 -8.81
N VAL A 46 -7.53 10.69 -10.08
CA VAL A 46 -6.47 11.39 -10.82
C VAL A 46 -7.06 12.24 -11.95
N ALA A 47 -6.94 13.55 -11.77
CA ALA A 47 -7.29 14.52 -12.79
C ALA A 47 -6.10 14.73 -13.76
N LYS A 48 -6.39 15.39 -14.89
CA LYS A 48 -5.38 15.72 -15.91
C LYS A 48 -4.13 16.38 -15.31
N GLY A 49 -2.95 15.95 -15.77
CA GLY A 49 -1.66 16.41 -15.27
C GLY A 49 -1.25 15.73 -13.97
N ASN A 50 -1.68 14.50 -13.72
CA ASN A 50 -1.42 13.72 -12.51
C ASN A 50 -1.78 14.46 -11.21
N TYR A 51 -2.93 15.15 -11.19
CA TYR A 51 -3.38 15.86 -9.99
C TYR A 51 -4.33 14.98 -9.18
N SER A 52 -3.84 14.48 -8.05
CA SER A 52 -4.44 13.39 -7.29
C SER A 52 -5.19 13.85 -6.04
N ARG A 53 -6.33 13.20 -5.79
CA ARG A 53 -7.14 13.33 -4.57
C ARG A 53 -7.42 11.96 -4.01
N ILE A 54 -7.92 11.92 -2.78
CA ILE A 54 -8.48 10.70 -2.20
C ILE A 54 -9.99 10.83 -2.21
N GLY A 55 -10.64 10.00 -3.03
CA GLY A 55 -12.09 9.86 -3.06
C GLY A 55 -12.64 9.06 -1.88
N ILE A 56 -13.95 8.99 -1.77
CA ILE A 56 -14.66 8.04 -0.92
C ILE A 56 -15.83 7.45 -1.71
N ALA A 57 -15.96 6.12 -1.65
CA ALA A 57 -17.04 5.39 -2.28
C ALA A 57 -17.47 4.22 -1.38
N LYS A 58 -18.77 3.93 -1.33
CA LYS A 58 -19.31 2.76 -0.62
C LYS A 58 -19.22 1.54 -1.53
N VAL A 59 -18.70 0.43 -1.02
CA VAL A 59 -18.63 -0.82 -1.79
C VAL A 59 -20.02 -1.46 -1.88
N LEU A 60 -20.37 -1.88 -3.10
CA LEU A 60 -21.58 -2.62 -3.39
C LEU A 60 -21.25 -4.11 -3.51
N PHE A 61 -22.04 -4.95 -2.86
CA PHE A 61 -21.88 -6.40 -2.87
C PHE A 61 -23.08 -7.07 -3.54
N ASN A 62 -22.84 -8.21 -4.18
CA ASN A 62 -23.92 -9.09 -4.66
C ASN A 62 -24.46 -9.99 -3.52
N ASP A 63 -25.39 -10.88 -3.85
CA ASP A 63 -26.02 -11.79 -2.89
C ASP A 63 -25.05 -12.82 -2.27
N THR A 64 -23.93 -13.13 -2.94
CA THR A 64 -22.86 -14.01 -2.39
C THR A 64 -21.87 -13.23 -1.52
N GLY A 65 -22.08 -11.92 -1.37
CA GLY A 65 -21.22 -11.02 -0.64
C GLY A 65 -19.98 -10.59 -1.41
N ASP A 66 -19.82 -10.88 -2.70
CA ASP A 66 -18.66 -10.46 -3.48
C ASP A 66 -18.81 -9.00 -3.94
N PRO A 67 -17.74 -8.17 -3.90
CA PRO A 67 -17.78 -6.80 -4.39
C PRO A 67 -18.02 -6.76 -5.90
N VAL A 68 -18.99 -5.95 -6.33
CA VAL A 68 -19.40 -5.82 -7.73
C VAL A 68 -19.37 -4.39 -8.26
N GLY A 69 -19.15 -3.41 -7.40
CA GLY A 69 -19.16 -2.01 -7.78
C GLY A 69 -18.99 -1.08 -6.59
N VAL A 70 -19.12 0.21 -6.84
CA VAL A 70 -19.15 1.25 -5.79
C VAL A 70 -20.21 2.31 -6.05
N GLU A 71 -20.67 2.93 -4.98
CA GLU A 71 -21.41 4.19 -4.99
C GLU A 71 -20.45 5.32 -4.60
N ARG A 72 -20.18 6.26 -5.51
CA ARG A 72 -19.30 7.43 -5.23
C ARG A 72 -19.97 8.37 -4.23
N LEU A 73 -19.24 8.76 -3.19
CA LEU A 73 -19.74 9.66 -2.13
C LEU A 73 -19.02 11.00 -2.09
N GLY A 74 -17.97 11.19 -2.90
CA GLY A 74 -17.25 12.45 -3.06
C GLY A 74 -15.76 12.32 -2.78
N ILE A 75 -15.17 13.39 -2.22
CA ILE A 75 -13.74 13.50 -1.93
C ILE A 75 -13.53 13.46 -0.41
N ALA A 76 -12.66 12.56 0.05
CA ALA A 76 -12.23 12.47 1.44
C ALA A 76 -11.07 13.43 1.75
N LEU A 77 -10.09 13.54 0.84
CA LEU A 77 -8.98 14.51 0.94
C LEU A 77 -8.72 15.19 -0.41
N GLU A 78 -8.89 16.50 -0.43
CA GLU A 78 -8.47 17.42 -1.49
C GLU A 78 -7.12 18.05 -1.14
N PRO A 79 -6.14 18.18 -2.04
CA PRO A 79 -4.88 18.88 -1.75
C PRO A 79 -5.08 20.31 -1.20
N GLU A 80 -4.76 20.52 0.08
CA GLU A 80 -5.07 21.78 0.78
C GLU A 80 -3.82 22.48 1.33
N VAL A 81 -2.77 21.73 1.59
CA VAL A 81 -1.55 22.19 2.28
C VAL A 81 -0.32 22.08 1.39
N ASP A 82 0.74 22.82 1.70
CA ASP A 82 1.91 22.97 0.81
C ASP A 82 2.60 21.64 0.48
N TYR A 83 2.65 20.71 1.43
CA TYR A 83 3.24 19.38 1.21
C TYR A 83 2.39 18.45 0.32
N GLU A 84 1.20 18.87 -0.09
CA GLU A 84 0.32 18.18 -1.06
C GLU A 84 0.27 18.91 -2.41
N LYS A 85 0.71 20.17 -2.48
CA LYS A 85 0.48 21.03 -3.64
C LYS A 85 1.71 21.07 -4.54
N ASN A 86 1.48 20.89 -5.84
CA ASN A 86 2.49 21.10 -6.87
C ASN A 86 1.82 21.61 -8.16
N PRO A 87 2.29 22.74 -8.73
CA PRO A 87 1.71 23.33 -9.96
C PRO A 87 1.74 22.41 -11.19
N THR A 88 2.61 21.41 -11.23
CA THR A 88 2.81 20.55 -12.41
C THR A 88 2.29 19.12 -12.23
N GLY A 89 1.34 18.93 -11.31
CA GLY A 89 0.87 17.60 -10.89
C GLY A 89 1.37 17.24 -9.49
N GLY A 90 0.59 16.49 -8.72
CA GLY A 90 0.83 16.31 -7.29
C GLY A 90 -0.46 15.94 -6.55
N GLY A 91 -0.47 16.08 -5.24
CA GLY A 91 -1.68 15.88 -4.44
C GLY A 91 -1.57 14.74 -3.44
N CYS A 92 -2.72 14.13 -3.17
CA CYS A 92 -2.85 13.03 -2.21
C CYS A 92 -2.96 11.71 -2.97
N GLU A 93 -1.95 10.85 -2.86
CA GLU A 93 -1.81 9.61 -3.63
C GLU A 93 -1.84 8.36 -2.74
N ASP A 94 -2.36 7.27 -3.32
CA ASP A 94 -2.26 5.88 -2.87
C ASP A 94 -2.48 5.68 -1.34
N PRO A 95 -3.68 6.01 -0.81
CA PRO A 95 -3.95 5.91 0.61
C PRO A 95 -3.93 4.46 1.11
N ARG A 96 -3.56 4.27 2.38
CA ARG A 96 -3.79 3.04 3.16
C ARG A 96 -4.43 3.43 4.49
N ILE A 97 -5.41 2.66 4.95
CA ILE A 97 -6.15 2.98 6.19
C ILE A 97 -6.11 1.79 7.13
N SER A 98 -5.80 2.07 8.40
CA SER A 98 -5.91 1.11 9.49
C SER A 98 -6.74 1.70 10.62
N PHE A 99 -7.64 0.90 11.21
CA PHE A 99 -8.18 1.23 12.52
C PHE A 99 -7.13 0.88 13.58
N VAL A 100 -6.53 1.90 14.20
CA VAL A 100 -5.48 1.73 15.22
C VAL A 100 -6.16 1.56 16.57
N GLU A 101 -6.32 0.31 17.02
CA GLU A 101 -7.11 -0.08 18.19
C GLU A 101 -6.75 0.72 19.46
N PRO A 102 -5.46 0.92 19.81
CA PRO A 102 -5.09 1.68 21.01
C PRO A 102 -5.53 3.15 20.99
N LEU A 103 -5.61 3.75 19.79
CA LEU A 103 -6.03 5.14 19.61
C LEU A 103 -7.55 5.27 19.42
N LYS A 104 -8.23 4.16 19.10
CA LYS A 104 -9.65 4.12 18.72
C LYS A 104 -9.94 5.10 17.58
N ARG A 105 -9.07 5.11 16.58
CA ARG A 105 -9.12 6.02 15.42
C ARG A 105 -8.69 5.29 14.17
N TYR A 106 -9.27 5.70 13.05
CA TYR A 106 -8.73 5.37 11.74
C TYR A 106 -7.55 6.29 11.47
N ILE A 107 -6.44 5.71 11.03
CA ILE A 107 -5.29 6.45 10.53
C ILE A 107 -5.14 6.11 9.06
N MET A 108 -5.12 7.16 8.24
CA MET A 108 -4.78 7.09 6.83
C MET A 108 -3.33 7.52 6.66
N THR A 109 -2.52 6.64 6.07
CA THR A 109 -1.26 7.01 5.44
C THR A 109 -1.52 7.30 3.98
N TYR A 110 -0.89 8.34 3.44
CA TYR A 110 -0.95 8.64 2.02
C TYR A 110 0.37 9.27 1.57
N THR A 111 0.64 9.17 0.28
CA THR A 111 1.75 9.89 -0.34
C THR A 111 1.27 11.30 -0.64
N ALA A 112 1.83 12.29 0.05
CA ALA A 112 1.65 13.69 -0.30
C ALA A 112 2.76 14.08 -1.28
N PHE A 113 2.37 14.46 -2.50
CA PHE A 113 3.29 14.74 -3.59
C PHE A 113 3.33 16.24 -3.90
N SER A 114 4.41 16.89 -3.48
CA SER A 114 4.68 18.31 -3.74
C SER A 114 5.88 18.50 -4.67
N SER A 115 6.30 19.75 -4.87
CA SER A 115 7.53 20.09 -5.61
C SER A 115 8.80 19.52 -4.98
N GLU A 116 8.79 19.23 -3.67
CA GLU A 116 9.90 18.62 -2.95
C GLU A 116 9.96 17.09 -3.11
N GLY A 117 9.03 16.53 -3.89
CA GLY A 117 8.89 15.10 -4.08
C GLY A 117 7.91 14.44 -3.11
N PRO A 118 7.68 13.13 -3.28
CA PRO A 118 6.69 12.40 -2.50
C PRO A 118 7.13 12.15 -1.06
N ARG A 119 6.26 12.46 -0.11
CA ARG A 119 6.46 12.23 1.31
C ARG A 119 5.26 11.53 1.92
N ILE A 120 5.47 10.84 3.03
CA ILE A 120 4.37 10.20 3.76
C ILE A 120 3.69 11.23 4.62
N ALA A 121 2.39 11.40 4.41
CA ALA A 121 1.53 12.18 5.28
C ALA A 121 0.53 11.27 6.01
N LEU A 122 0.00 11.79 7.12
CA LEU A 122 -0.95 11.10 7.97
C LEU A 122 -2.23 11.95 8.13
N ALA A 123 -3.38 11.30 8.09
CA ALA A 123 -4.66 11.87 8.49
C ALA A 123 -5.39 10.93 9.45
N ILE A 124 -6.24 11.49 10.32
CA ILE A 124 -6.96 10.75 11.35
C ILE A 124 -8.47 10.96 11.23
N SER A 125 -9.24 9.91 11.52
CA SER A 125 -10.70 9.98 11.53
C SER A 125 -11.30 9.14 12.66
N LYS A 126 -12.51 9.51 13.08
CA LYS A 126 -13.35 8.71 13.99
C LYS A 126 -14.39 7.88 13.25
N ASP A 127 -14.79 8.31 12.06
CA ASP A 127 -16.00 7.85 11.39
C ASP A 127 -15.79 7.54 9.90
N LEU A 128 -14.55 7.65 9.40
CA LEU A 128 -14.16 7.50 7.98
C LEU A 128 -14.68 8.60 7.03
N LEU A 129 -15.53 9.50 7.51
CA LEU A 129 -16.15 10.56 6.71
C LEU A 129 -15.44 11.89 6.90
N LYS A 130 -15.03 12.21 8.13
CA LYS A 130 -14.32 13.44 8.46
C LYS A 130 -12.86 13.13 8.79
N TRP A 131 -11.95 13.80 8.09
CA TRP A 131 -10.52 13.61 8.22
C TRP A 131 -9.83 14.87 8.73
N GLU A 132 -8.95 14.70 9.71
CA GLU A 132 -8.04 15.74 10.21
C GLU A 132 -6.62 15.38 9.77
N ARG A 133 -5.95 16.29 9.06
CA ARG A 133 -4.54 16.11 8.69
C ARG A 133 -3.64 16.25 9.90
N LEU A 134 -2.75 15.29 10.06
CA LEU A 134 -1.69 15.35 11.06
C LEU A 134 -0.47 16.07 10.46
N GLY A 135 -0.15 15.80 9.20
CA GLY A 135 1.05 16.32 8.55
C GLY A 135 2.00 15.22 8.10
N LEU A 136 3.20 15.63 7.70
CA LEU A 136 4.24 14.70 7.27
C LEU A 136 4.72 13.82 8.44
N ALA A 137 4.83 12.52 8.19
CA ALA A 137 5.47 11.59 9.09
C ALA A 137 6.94 12.00 9.30
N LYS A 138 7.35 12.04 10.57
CA LYS A 138 8.71 12.43 10.97
C LYS A 138 9.50 11.21 11.40
N PHE A 139 10.73 11.12 10.94
CA PHE A 139 11.62 9.98 11.23
C PHE A 139 12.88 10.48 11.93
N ALA A 140 13.42 9.70 12.86
CA ALA A 140 14.80 9.84 13.31
C ALA A 140 15.74 9.37 12.19
N PRO A 141 16.95 9.92 12.09
CA PRO A 141 17.93 9.41 11.13
C PRO A 141 18.30 7.95 11.44
N PHE A 142 18.69 7.22 10.40
CA PHE A 142 19.25 5.88 10.53
C PHE A 142 20.60 5.83 9.83
N LYS A 143 21.67 5.63 10.62
CA LYS A 143 23.05 5.76 10.14
C LYS A 143 23.23 7.11 9.42
N GLN A 144 23.56 7.11 8.13
CA GLN A 144 23.72 8.30 7.28
C GLN A 144 22.43 8.77 6.57
N ILE A 145 21.30 8.11 6.80
CA ILE A 145 20.03 8.40 6.12
C ILE A 145 19.22 9.41 6.92
N GLU A 146 19.03 10.60 6.35
CA GLU A 146 18.11 11.63 6.83
C GLU A 146 16.74 11.50 6.14
N PHE A 147 15.91 10.56 6.61
CA PHE A 147 14.62 10.22 5.98
C PHE A 147 13.68 11.42 5.74
N ASN A 148 13.80 12.48 6.54
CA ASN A 148 12.94 13.66 6.37
C ASN A 148 13.30 14.50 5.14
N HIS A 149 14.39 14.17 4.44
CA HIS A 149 14.82 14.77 3.18
C HIS A 149 14.89 13.73 2.05
N VAL A 150 14.31 12.54 2.27
CA VAL A 150 14.26 11.45 1.29
C VAL A 150 12.81 11.23 0.87
N ASN A 151 12.62 11.06 -0.44
CA ASN A 151 11.34 10.68 -1.02
C ASN A 151 10.85 9.37 -0.38
N ASN A 152 9.56 9.24 -0.09
CA ASN A 152 9.05 8.08 0.65
C ASN A 152 7.59 7.83 0.29
N LYS A 153 7.25 6.56 0.03
CA LYS A 153 5.91 6.11 -0.41
C LYS A 153 5.51 4.79 0.29
N ASP A 154 4.36 4.25 -0.09
CA ASP A 154 3.86 2.93 0.35
C ASP A 154 3.77 2.75 1.85
N ALA A 155 3.36 3.81 2.54
CA ALA A 155 3.18 3.73 3.96
C ALA A 155 1.90 2.97 4.32
N CYS A 156 1.98 2.05 5.27
CA CYS A 156 0.82 1.48 5.96
C CYS A 156 1.15 1.24 7.44
N ILE A 157 0.13 1.27 8.31
CA ILE A 157 0.30 1.16 9.76
C ILE A 157 -0.31 -0.15 10.25
N PHE A 158 0.35 -0.80 11.21
CA PHE A 158 -0.22 -1.95 11.92
C PHE A 158 -1.42 -1.50 12.79
N PRO A 159 -2.53 -2.26 12.82
CA PRO A 159 -3.73 -1.86 13.55
C PRO A 159 -3.58 -1.98 15.09
N ARG A 160 -2.50 -2.59 15.60
CA ARG A 160 -2.25 -2.84 17.02
C ARG A 160 -0.98 -2.18 17.52
N GLU A 161 -0.90 -1.98 18.84
CA GLU A 161 0.39 -1.67 19.47
C GLU A 161 1.32 -2.89 19.42
N LEU A 162 2.57 -2.66 19.05
CA LEU A 162 3.62 -3.68 19.00
C LEU A 162 4.86 -3.16 19.73
N LEU A 163 5.70 -4.09 20.20
CA LEU A 163 6.95 -3.72 20.85
C LEU A 163 7.98 -3.29 19.80
N SER A 164 8.66 -2.18 20.07
CA SER A 164 9.86 -1.83 19.32
C SER A 164 11.02 -2.77 19.67
N PRO A 165 12.11 -2.78 18.88
CA PRO A 165 13.34 -3.51 19.23
C PRO A 165 13.94 -3.14 20.60
N HIS A 166 13.53 -2.01 21.18
CA HIS A 166 13.94 -1.53 22.50
C HIS A 166 12.89 -1.82 23.60
N GLY A 167 11.84 -2.58 23.29
CA GLY A 167 10.80 -2.99 24.25
C GLY A 167 9.75 -1.92 24.54
N HIS A 168 9.61 -0.88 23.71
CA HIS A 168 8.60 0.16 23.91
C HIS A 168 7.33 -0.14 23.12
N ASN A 169 6.16 0.05 23.75
CA ASN A 169 4.87 0.03 23.04
C ASN A 169 4.84 1.11 21.98
N SER A 170 4.63 0.68 20.73
CA SER A 170 4.82 1.54 19.57
C SER A 170 3.69 1.36 18.56
N MET A 171 3.37 2.46 17.88
CA MET A 171 2.75 2.40 16.56
C MET A 171 3.83 2.03 15.54
N VAL A 172 3.51 1.10 14.64
CA VAL A 172 4.47 0.56 13.68
C VAL A 172 4.00 0.88 12.27
N MET A 173 4.92 1.38 11.46
CA MET A 173 4.69 1.73 10.06
C MET A 173 5.62 0.92 9.18
N LEU A 174 5.06 0.34 8.11
CA LEU A 174 5.83 -0.06 6.94
C LEU A 174 5.86 1.10 5.96
N HIS A 175 6.99 1.29 5.28
CA HIS A 175 7.12 2.30 4.23
C HIS A 175 8.29 1.99 3.30
N ARG A 176 8.46 2.77 2.23
CA ARG A 176 9.57 2.62 1.28
C ARG A 176 10.20 3.97 0.97
N PRO A 177 11.40 4.26 1.50
CA PRO A 177 12.24 5.35 1.04
C PRO A 177 12.72 5.13 -0.40
N LEU A 178 12.78 6.20 -1.18
CA LEU A 178 13.24 6.24 -2.58
C LEU A 178 14.56 7.00 -2.60
N PHE A 179 15.66 6.29 -2.84
CA PHE A 179 16.99 6.88 -2.88
C PHE A 179 17.39 7.23 -4.32
N PRO A 180 18.13 8.32 -4.56
CA PRO A 180 18.63 8.64 -5.90
C PRO A 180 19.45 7.48 -6.49
N GLY A 181 19.24 7.14 -7.76
CA GLY A 181 19.92 6.02 -8.42
C GLY A 181 19.29 4.64 -8.16
N THR A 182 18.14 4.57 -7.49
CA THR A 182 17.48 3.29 -7.12
C THR A 182 16.12 3.10 -7.77
N ALA A 183 15.69 4.01 -8.66
CA ALA A 183 14.49 3.81 -9.46
C ALA A 183 14.69 2.62 -10.43
N PRO A 184 13.64 1.84 -10.74
CA PRO A 184 13.75 0.69 -11.65
C PRO A 184 14.44 1.03 -12.98
N GLU A 185 14.14 2.20 -13.55
CA GLU A 185 14.71 2.70 -14.80
C GLU A 185 16.23 2.96 -14.68
N GLU A 186 16.70 3.43 -13.51
CA GLU A 186 18.12 3.64 -13.22
C GLU A 186 18.85 2.31 -12.98
N ILE A 187 18.23 1.38 -12.24
CA ILE A 187 18.77 0.05 -11.94
C ILE A 187 19.01 -0.75 -13.23
N ILE A 188 18.09 -0.66 -14.17
CA ILE A 188 18.18 -1.35 -15.46
C ILE A 188 19.40 -0.88 -16.27
N LEU A 189 19.78 0.40 -16.17
CA LEU A 189 20.89 0.99 -16.91
C LEU A 189 22.27 0.63 -16.33
N ASP A 190 22.38 0.42 -15.01
CA ASP A 190 23.62 -0.04 -14.36
C ASP A 190 23.37 -1.18 -13.35
N PRO A 191 23.18 -2.43 -13.82
CA PRO A 191 22.88 -3.56 -12.95
C PRO A 191 24.07 -4.03 -12.09
N LYS A 192 25.27 -3.42 -12.23
CA LYS A 192 26.48 -3.79 -11.48
C LYS A 192 26.83 -2.82 -10.35
N ASP A 193 26.14 -1.68 -10.24
CA ASP A 193 26.40 -0.70 -9.20
C ASP A 193 26.05 -1.26 -7.80
N ARG A 194 27.05 -1.30 -6.93
CA ARG A 194 26.91 -1.81 -5.56
C ARG A 194 26.21 -0.83 -4.62
N ARG A 195 26.10 0.46 -4.97
CA ARG A 195 25.35 1.46 -4.19
C ARG A 195 23.86 1.16 -4.15
N ILE A 196 23.37 0.48 -5.20
CA ILE A 196 21.98 0.03 -5.36
C ILE A 196 21.66 -1.12 -4.38
N ARG A 197 22.65 -1.95 -3.98
CA ARG A 197 22.44 -3.08 -3.07
C ARG A 197 22.16 -2.68 -1.62
N ASP A 198 22.81 -1.64 -1.11
CA ASP A 198 22.66 -1.21 0.28
C ASP A 198 21.45 -0.27 0.50
N HIS A 199 20.85 0.22 -0.60
CA HIS A 199 19.80 1.24 -0.60
C HIS A 199 18.62 0.93 -1.52
N HIS A 200 18.40 -0.31 -1.96
CA HIS A 200 17.25 -0.68 -2.81
C HIS A 200 15.95 -0.03 -2.32
N GLU A 201 15.10 0.40 -3.25
CA GLU A 201 13.69 0.69 -2.98
C GLU A 201 13.00 -0.55 -2.40
N CYS A 202 12.97 -0.61 -1.07
CA CYS A 202 12.65 -1.80 -0.29
C CYS A 202 11.72 -1.46 0.87
N ILE A 203 11.13 -2.47 1.51
CA ILE A 203 10.21 -2.25 2.62
C ILE A 203 11.02 -2.02 3.88
N TRP A 204 10.79 -0.88 4.52
CA TRP A 204 11.30 -0.52 5.85
C TRP A 204 10.21 -0.68 6.90
N ILE A 205 10.62 -0.95 8.13
CA ILE A 205 9.77 -0.97 9.31
C ILE A 205 10.27 0.07 10.32
N SER A 206 9.33 0.87 10.82
CA SER A 206 9.62 2.04 11.63
C SER A 206 8.66 2.13 12.82
N TYR A 207 9.19 2.46 13.99
CA TYR A 207 8.47 2.43 15.27
C TYR A 207 8.39 3.81 15.89
N SER A 208 7.19 4.26 16.24
CA SER A 208 6.94 5.48 16.99
C SER A 208 6.33 5.15 18.34
N HIS A 209 6.91 5.68 19.42
CA HIS A 209 6.40 5.46 20.77
C HIS A 209 4.94 5.89 20.87
N LEU A 210 4.09 4.96 21.31
CA LEU A 210 2.67 5.21 21.42
C LEU A 210 2.35 5.78 22.81
N ASN A 211 1.97 7.05 22.88
CA ASN A 211 1.52 7.64 24.13
C ASN A 211 0.06 7.23 24.42
N LYS A 212 -0.16 6.47 25.50
CA LYS A 212 -1.47 5.96 25.90
C LYS A 212 -2.44 7.04 26.42
N THR A 213 -1.97 8.27 26.64
CA THR A 213 -2.83 9.39 27.10
C THR A 213 -3.73 9.97 26.00
N GLY A 214 -3.69 9.41 24.79
CA GLY A 214 -4.57 9.77 23.67
C GLY A 214 -3.87 10.55 22.56
N TYR A 215 -4.59 10.73 21.45
CA TYR A 215 -4.15 11.55 20.31
C TYR A 215 -3.97 13.00 20.75
N ASN A 216 -2.78 13.56 20.46
CA ASN A 216 -2.50 14.98 20.58
C ASN A 216 -1.99 15.49 19.22
N LYS A 217 -2.76 16.39 18.60
CA LYS A 217 -2.43 17.01 17.30
C LYS A 217 -1.08 17.74 17.30
N ASP A 218 -0.62 18.20 18.46
CA ASP A 218 0.64 18.93 18.61
C ASP A 218 1.85 17.98 18.77
N GLN A 219 1.61 16.67 18.90
CA GLN A 219 2.63 15.64 19.03
C GLN A 219 2.52 14.61 17.90
N LEU A 220 2.98 15.02 16.71
CA LEU A 220 3.06 14.11 15.57
C LEU A 220 3.92 12.89 15.89
N PRO A 221 3.54 11.71 15.39
CA PRO A 221 4.34 10.51 15.59
C PRO A 221 5.73 10.73 14.99
N ARG A 222 6.74 10.60 15.85
CA ARG A 222 8.14 10.54 15.44
C ARG A 222 8.57 9.07 15.46
N PHE A 223 8.86 8.53 14.29
CA PHE A 223 9.36 7.17 14.11
C PHE A 223 10.86 7.13 14.40
N ALA A 224 11.24 6.54 15.52
CA ALA A 224 12.58 6.70 16.10
C ALA A 224 13.44 5.44 16.02
N SER A 225 12.86 4.27 15.83
CA SER A 225 13.58 3.04 15.51
C SER A 225 13.19 2.62 14.11
N ASN A 226 14.16 2.57 13.19
CA ASN A 226 13.92 2.30 11.78
C ASN A 226 14.89 1.22 11.32
N SER A 227 14.44 0.26 10.53
CA SER A 227 15.29 -0.77 9.93
C SER A 227 14.70 -1.26 8.60
N PRO A 228 15.53 -1.72 7.65
CA PRO A 228 15.03 -2.48 6.51
C PRO A 228 14.28 -3.73 7.02
N LEU A 229 13.11 -4.01 6.46
CA LEU A 229 12.33 -5.22 6.74
C LEU A 229 12.59 -6.29 5.68
N ALA A 230 12.42 -5.93 4.41
CA ALA A 230 12.54 -6.85 3.28
C ALA A 230 13.23 -6.15 2.12
N LEU A 231 14.19 -6.82 1.49
CA LEU A 231 14.80 -6.40 0.23
C LEU A 231 14.20 -7.18 -0.96
N PRO A 232 14.32 -6.67 -2.19
CA PRO A 232 14.14 -7.47 -3.41
C PRO A 232 15.00 -8.74 -3.39
N GLU A 233 14.38 -9.92 -3.54
CA GLU A 233 15.10 -11.21 -3.52
C GLU A 233 14.85 -12.05 -4.78
N LEU A 234 13.60 -12.07 -5.26
CA LEU A 234 13.17 -12.96 -6.35
C LEU A 234 13.13 -12.24 -7.71
N PRO A 235 13.25 -12.96 -8.85
CA PRO A 235 13.29 -12.34 -10.17
C PRO A 235 12.11 -11.42 -10.50
N TRP A 236 10.90 -11.78 -10.08
CA TRP A 236 9.67 -11.02 -10.37
C TRP A 236 9.55 -9.70 -9.59
N GLU A 237 10.39 -9.52 -8.57
CA GLU A 237 10.38 -8.39 -7.64
C GLU A 237 11.77 -7.73 -7.52
N LYS A 238 12.69 -8.08 -8.43
CA LYS A 238 14.12 -7.80 -8.30
C LYS A 238 14.47 -6.31 -8.36
N LEU A 239 13.64 -5.50 -9.03
CA LEU A 239 13.93 -4.07 -9.22
C LEU A 239 13.58 -3.29 -7.96
N LYS A 240 12.38 -3.51 -7.41
CA LYS A 240 11.92 -2.92 -6.15
C LYS A 240 10.74 -3.66 -5.56
N ILE A 241 10.51 -3.43 -4.26
CA ILE A 241 9.31 -3.88 -3.56
C ILE A 241 8.75 -2.77 -2.68
N GLY A 242 7.44 -2.83 -2.41
CA GLY A 242 6.76 -1.86 -1.54
C GLY A 242 5.56 -2.48 -0.83
N ALA A 243 5.27 -1.98 0.37
CA ALA A 243 4.11 -2.46 1.11
C ALA A 243 2.83 -2.09 0.35
N GLY A 244 1.95 -3.08 0.18
CA GLY A 244 0.70 -2.91 -0.53
C GLY A 244 -0.39 -2.54 0.46
N THR A 245 -0.99 -3.56 1.06
CA THR A 245 -2.10 -3.42 2.00
C THR A 245 -1.60 -3.15 3.43
N PRO A 246 -2.42 -2.56 4.30
CA PRO A 246 -2.21 -2.66 5.74
C PRO A 246 -2.05 -4.11 6.20
N PRO A 247 -1.17 -4.41 7.18
CA PRO A 247 -1.04 -5.74 7.74
C PRO A 247 -2.32 -6.15 8.50
N VAL A 248 -2.81 -7.36 8.26
CA VAL A 248 -3.96 -7.94 8.96
C VAL A 248 -3.52 -9.17 9.74
N LEU A 249 -3.90 -9.28 11.01
CA LEU A 249 -3.52 -10.43 11.83
C LEU A 249 -4.32 -11.66 11.43
N THR A 250 -3.62 -12.77 11.23
CA THR A 250 -4.20 -14.08 10.86
C THR A 250 -3.72 -15.16 11.83
N LYS A 251 -4.22 -16.39 11.66
CA LYS A 251 -3.73 -17.57 12.39
C LYS A 251 -2.24 -17.86 12.20
N HIS A 252 -1.64 -17.36 11.12
CA HIS A 252 -0.23 -17.55 10.78
C HIS A 252 0.69 -16.39 11.20
N GLY A 253 0.13 -15.26 11.62
CA GLY A 253 0.86 -14.00 11.83
C GLY A 253 0.26 -12.85 11.03
N TRP A 254 1.00 -11.76 10.85
CA TRP A 254 0.57 -10.60 10.08
C TRP A 254 0.65 -10.87 8.58
N LEU A 255 -0.50 -10.96 7.92
CA LEU A 255 -0.61 -11.01 6.46
C LEU A 255 -0.33 -9.62 5.88
N LEU A 256 0.68 -9.55 5.02
CA LEU A 256 1.03 -8.37 4.23
C LEU A 256 1.00 -8.74 2.75
N LEU A 257 0.10 -8.11 1.99
CA LEU A 257 0.25 -8.08 0.54
C LEU A 257 1.18 -6.93 0.16
N TYR A 258 2.13 -7.23 -0.70
CA TYR A 258 3.15 -6.29 -1.15
C TYR A 258 3.26 -6.38 -2.67
N HIS A 259 3.72 -5.31 -3.31
CA HIS A 259 4.05 -5.38 -4.72
C HIS A 259 5.54 -5.59 -4.93
N GLY A 260 5.87 -6.23 -6.04
CA GLY A 260 7.23 -6.35 -6.56
C GLY A 260 7.27 -5.96 -8.02
N VAL A 261 8.40 -5.38 -8.42
CA VAL A 261 8.64 -4.93 -9.78
C VAL A 261 9.72 -5.77 -10.43
N GLY A 262 9.37 -6.36 -11.57
CA GLY A 262 10.27 -7.08 -12.46
C GLY A 262 10.30 -6.46 -13.85
N GLN A 263 10.89 -7.18 -14.80
CA GLN A 263 11.04 -6.72 -16.18
C GLN A 263 10.59 -7.83 -17.16
N ILE A 264 9.86 -7.47 -18.21
CA ILE A 264 9.69 -8.32 -19.39
C ILE A 264 10.85 -8.05 -20.33
N VAL A 265 11.75 -9.01 -20.47
CA VAL A 265 12.94 -8.90 -21.34
C VAL A 265 12.69 -9.39 -22.78
N ASP A 266 11.58 -10.09 -23.01
CA ASP A 266 11.27 -10.72 -24.29
C ASP A 266 10.42 -9.83 -25.23
N ASN A 267 10.15 -8.58 -24.87
CA ASN A 267 9.42 -7.64 -25.73
C ASN A 267 10.41 -6.86 -26.64
N PRO A 268 10.48 -7.14 -27.95
CA PRO A 268 11.43 -6.47 -28.85
C PRO A 268 11.14 -4.98 -29.04
N LEU A 269 9.91 -4.54 -28.79
CA LEU A 269 9.48 -3.15 -28.93
C LEU A 269 9.70 -2.34 -27.65
N ASN A 270 9.79 -3.01 -26.50
CA ASN A 270 10.05 -2.38 -25.21
C ASN A 270 10.87 -3.32 -24.31
N PRO A 271 12.20 -3.39 -24.50
CA PRO A 271 13.06 -4.29 -23.74
C PRO A 271 13.15 -3.92 -22.25
N HIS A 272 12.57 -2.79 -21.82
CA HIS A 272 12.57 -2.29 -20.44
C HIS A 272 11.15 -2.19 -19.84
N GLN A 273 10.20 -2.94 -20.39
CA GLN A 273 8.84 -2.99 -19.87
C GLN A 273 8.83 -3.53 -18.44
N LEU A 274 8.39 -2.69 -17.50
CA LEU A 274 8.23 -3.06 -16.11
C LEU A 274 6.95 -3.88 -15.92
N VAL A 275 6.96 -4.80 -14.95
CA VAL A 275 5.76 -5.53 -14.52
C VAL A 275 5.60 -5.36 -13.03
N TYR A 276 4.44 -4.86 -12.61
CA TYR A 276 4.06 -4.79 -11.21
C TYR A 276 3.17 -5.99 -10.89
N SER A 277 3.63 -6.82 -9.96
CA SER A 277 2.91 -8.01 -9.48
C SER A 277 2.76 -7.97 -7.97
N ALA A 278 1.83 -8.74 -7.41
CA ALA A 278 1.60 -8.86 -5.98
C ALA A 278 2.17 -10.17 -5.42
N GLY A 279 2.79 -10.08 -4.25
CA GLY A 279 3.19 -11.21 -3.40
C GLY A 279 2.54 -11.14 -2.02
N VAL A 280 2.79 -12.17 -1.22
CA VAL A 280 2.36 -12.27 0.18
C VAL A 280 3.58 -12.47 1.07
N MET A 281 3.63 -11.73 2.17
CA MET A 281 4.47 -12.04 3.34
C MET A 281 3.60 -12.34 4.54
N ILE A 282 4.06 -13.26 5.39
CA ILE A 282 3.55 -13.45 6.75
C ILE A 282 4.66 -13.01 7.70
N LEU A 283 4.39 -12.00 8.52
CA LEU A 283 5.31 -11.51 9.55
C LEU A 283 4.93 -12.10 10.91
N ASP A 284 5.90 -12.28 11.79
CA ASP A 284 5.67 -12.78 13.14
C ASP A 284 4.74 -11.82 13.92
N LYS A 285 3.78 -12.40 14.65
CA LYS A 285 2.73 -11.64 15.33
C LYS A 285 3.28 -10.69 16.40
N ASP A 286 4.36 -11.09 17.07
CA ASP A 286 4.94 -10.40 18.22
C ASP A 286 6.16 -9.56 17.79
N ASP A 287 6.92 -10.05 16.80
CA ASP A 287 8.06 -9.36 16.21
C ASP A 287 7.89 -9.18 14.68
N PRO A 288 7.20 -8.11 14.23
CA PRO A 288 6.92 -7.91 12.80
C PRO A 288 8.18 -7.69 11.94
N ALA A 289 9.36 -7.54 12.54
CA ALA A 289 10.63 -7.52 11.80
C ALA A 289 11.03 -8.90 11.26
N LYS A 290 10.41 -9.98 11.76
CA LYS A 290 10.68 -11.35 11.35
C LYS A 290 9.68 -11.84 10.31
N ILE A 291 10.17 -12.12 9.10
CA ILE A 291 9.37 -12.70 8.01
C ILE A 291 9.30 -14.22 8.18
N LEU A 292 8.12 -14.75 8.50
CA LEU A 292 7.84 -16.18 8.65
C LEU A 292 7.62 -16.87 7.30
N TYR A 293 6.99 -16.17 6.36
CA TYR A 293 6.74 -16.66 5.01
C TYR A 293 6.83 -15.52 4.00
N ARG A 294 7.32 -15.84 2.81
CA ARG A 294 7.32 -14.97 1.62
C ARG A 294 6.99 -15.84 0.41
N SER A 295 6.01 -15.43 -0.38
CA SER A 295 5.55 -16.18 -1.55
C SER A 295 6.68 -16.29 -2.59
N PRO A 296 7.04 -17.51 -3.05
CA PRO A 296 8.14 -17.70 -3.99
C PRO A 296 7.81 -17.26 -5.43
N LYS A 297 6.52 -17.05 -5.72
CA LYS A 297 5.97 -16.55 -6.97
C LYS A 297 4.93 -15.47 -6.67
N PRO A 298 4.60 -14.59 -7.63
CA PRO A 298 3.46 -13.72 -7.49
C PRO A 298 2.18 -14.50 -7.14
N VAL A 299 1.37 -13.96 -6.23
CA VAL A 299 0.01 -14.44 -5.96
C VAL A 299 -1.00 -13.82 -6.92
N LEU A 300 -0.64 -12.70 -7.56
CA LEU A 300 -1.36 -12.03 -8.63
C LEU A 300 -0.36 -11.34 -9.56
N SER A 301 -0.48 -11.59 -10.86
CA SER A 301 0.28 -10.91 -11.92
C SER A 301 -0.68 -10.42 -13.00
N PRO A 302 -0.33 -9.39 -13.79
CA PRO A 302 -1.18 -8.90 -14.88
C PRO A 302 -1.48 -10.00 -15.90
N GLU A 303 -2.75 -10.37 -16.03
CA GLU A 303 -3.24 -11.38 -16.99
C GLU A 303 -4.36 -10.82 -17.85
N LEU A 304 -5.27 -10.03 -17.25
CA LEU A 304 -6.43 -9.47 -17.93
C LEU A 304 -6.06 -8.25 -18.79
N ALA A 305 -6.82 -7.99 -19.85
CA ALA A 305 -6.63 -6.80 -20.69
C ALA A 305 -6.68 -5.50 -19.86
N ALA A 306 -7.57 -5.43 -18.87
CA ALA A 306 -7.69 -4.31 -17.94
C ALA A 306 -6.46 -4.11 -17.03
N GLU A 307 -5.61 -5.12 -16.85
CA GLU A 307 -4.36 -5.06 -16.06
C GLU A 307 -3.14 -4.78 -16.94
N LYS A 308 -3.29 -4.97 -18.27
CA LYS A 308 -2.23 -4.82 -19.27
C LYS A 308 -2.32 -3.53 -20.07
N VAL A 309 -3.50 -2.91 -20.13
CA VAL A 309 -3.76 -1.73 -20.95
C VAL A 309 -4.36 -0.62 -20.08
N GLY A 310 -3.64 0.49 -19.99
CA GLY A 310 -4.04 1.68 -19.24
C GLY A 310 -2.96 2.75 -19.36
N ILE A 311 -2.87 3.66 -18.38
CA ILE A 311 -1.85 4.71 -18.38
C ILE A 311 -0.46 4.09 -18.24
N ILE A 312 -0.33 3.11 -17.34
CA ILE A 312 0.86 2.27 -17.19
C ILE A 312 0.46 0.82 -17.44
N ALA A 313 1.05 0.19 -18.45
CA ALA A 313 0.79 -1.20 -18.80
C ALA A 313 1.36 -2.18 -17.76
N ASP A 314 0.77 -3.38 -17.69
CA ASP A 314 1.23 -4.50 -16.88
C ASP A 314 1.35 -4.20 -15.38
N VAL A 315 0.27 -3.65 -14.81
CA VAL A 315 0.20 -3.31 -13.39
C VAL A 315 -0.96 -4.02 -12.70
N VAL A 316 -0.62 -4.77 -11.64
CA VAL A 316 -1.52 -5.05 -10.52
C VAL A 316 -0.89 -4.49 -9.23
N PHE A 317 -1.62 -3.62 -8.53
CA PHE A 317 -1.07 -2.88 -7.39
C PHE A 317 -2.00 -2.99 -6.15
N PRO A 318 -1.76 -3.95 -5.23
CA PRO A 318 -2.67 -4.21 -4.11
C PRO A 318 -2.52 -3.16 -3.00
N THR A 319 -3.61 -2.51 -2.60
CA THR A 319 -3.57 -1.43 -1.59
C THR A 319 -4.69 -1.50 -0.56
N GLY A 320 -5.84 -2.07 -0.94
CA GLY A 320 -6.95 -2.31 -0.03
C GLY A 320 -7.05 -3.79 0.37
N ILE A 321 -7.42 -4.04 1.61
CA ILE A 321 -7.74 -5.37 2.15
C ILE A 321 -8.98 -5.27 3.05
N ASP A 322 -9.88 -6.22 2.92
CA ASP A 322 -11.03 -6.40 3.80
C ASP A 322 -11.12 -7.85 4.28
N GLN A 323 -11.07 -8.07 5.59
CA GLN A 323 -11.28 -9.38 6.19
C GLN A 323 -12.78 -9.63 6.33
N ARG A 324 -13.29 -10.68 5.68
CA ARG A 324 -14.74 -10.94 5.50
C ARG A 324 -15.39 -11.62 6.71
N ASN A 325 -15.18 -11.02 7.87
CA ASN A 325 -15.82 -11.40 9.14
C ASN A 325 -17.34 -11.22 9.09
N ASP A 326 -17.84 -10.28 8.28
CA ASP A 326 -19.26 -10.04 8.02
C ASP A 326 -19.98 -11.25 7.41
N LEU A 327 -19.25 -12.09 6.68
CA LEU A 327 -19.78 -13.33 6.08
C LEU A 327 -19.56 -14.56 6.97
N GLY A 328 -19.01 -14.41 8.17
CA GLY A 328 -18.58 -15.54 9.00
C GLY A 328 -17.37 -16.30 8.43
N THR A 329 -16.63 -15.70 7.49
CA THR A 329 -15.44 -16.30 6.85
C THR A 329 -14.18 -15.49 7.21
N PRO A 330 -13.64 -15.62 8.44
CA PRO A 330 -12.51 -14.81 8.91
C PRO A 330 -11.19 -15.08 8.16
N ASP A 331 -11.10 -16.22 7.49
CA ASP A 331 -9.96 -16.60 6.64
C ASP A 331 -10.12 -16.13 5.18
N ARG A 332 -11.24 -15.49 4.83
CA ARG A 332 -11.44 -14.87 3.51
C ARG A 332 -11.05 -13.39 3.57
N PHE A 333 -10.22 -12.98 2.62
CA PHE A 333 -9.79 -11.60 2.44
C PHE A 333 -10.11 -11.14 1.03
N ASP A 334 -10.80 -10.02 0.90
CA ASP A 334 -10.97 -9.37 -0.40
C ASP A 334 -9.93 -8.26 -0.54
N ILE A 335 -9.15 -8.32 -1.61
CA ILE A 335 -8.03 -7.43 -1.94
C ILE A 335 -8.47 -6.51 -3.06
N TYR A 336 -8.33 -5.20 -2.84
CA TYR A 336 -8.63 -4.17 -3.82
C TYR A 336 -7.32 -3.64 -4.39
N TYR A 337 -7.21 -3.62 -5.71
CA TYR A 337 -5.94 -3.37 -6.39
C TYR A 337 -6.11 -2.48 -7.62
N GLY A 338 -5.12 -1.62 -7.87
CA GLY A 338 -5.03 -0.87 -9.11
C GLY A 338 -4.72 -1.78 -10.30
N MET A 339 -5.36 -1.51 -11.44
CA MET A 339 -5.19 -2.23 -12.70
C MET A 339 -4.73 -1.24 -13.78
N ALA A 340 -3.52 -1.47 -14.31
CA ALA A 340 -2.91 -0.67 -15.37
C ALA A 340 -2.91 0.86 -15.15
N ASP A 341 -2.80 1.32 -13.90
CA ASP A 341 -2.97 2.72 -13.51
C ASP A 341 -4.17 3.40 -14.20
N ASN A 342 -5.33 2.73 -14.17
CA ASN A 342 -6.55 3.28 -14.78
C ASN A 342 -7.81 3.00 -13.95
N ARG A 343 -7.92 1.81 -13.37
CA ARG A 343 -9.13 1.33 -12.68
C ARG A 343 -8.80 0.45 -11.48
N ILE A 344 -9.83 0.03 -10.77
CA ILE A 344 -9.73 -0.78 -9.55
C ILE A 344 -10.42 -2.12 -9.75
N GLY A 345 -9.69 -3.20 -9.47
CA GLY A 345 -10.21 -4.55 -9.38
C GLY A 345 -10.31 -5.04 -7.94
N ALA A 346 -11.02 -6.17 -7.77
CA ALA A 346 -11.01 -6.95 -6.54
C ALA A 346 -10.59 -8.39 -6.81
N ALA A 347 -9.89 -9.00 -5.85
CA ALA A 347 -9.53 -10.40 -5.85
C ALA A 347 -9.62 -11.01 -4.45
N ARG A 348 -10.01 -12.27 -4.36
CA ARG A 348 -10.19 -13.01 -3.11
C ARG A 348 -8.96 -13.83 -2.78
N LEU A 349 -8.52 -13.77 -1.53
CA LEU A 349 -7.58 -14.70 -0.91
C LEU A 349 -8.31 -15.51 0.15
N ASP A 350 -8.28 -16.82 0.04
CA ASP A 350 -8.67 -17.72 1.13
C ASP A 350 -7.39 -18.21 1.83
N MET A 351 -7.25 -17.87 3.11
CA MET A 351 -6.09 -18.26 3.91
C MET A 351 -6.15 -19.75 4.25
N PRO A 352 -5.21 -20.58 3.77
CA PRO A 352 -5.21 -22.00 4.04
C PRO A 352 -4.90 -22.29 5.52
N ASP A 353 -5.27 -23.48 5.98
CA ASP A 353 -4.93 -23.97 7.32
C ASP A 353 -3.42 -24.13 7.53
N GLU A 354 -2.68 -24.44 6.47
CA GLU A 354 -1.23 -24.54 6.48
C GLU A 354 -0.63 -23.70 5.35
N LEU A 355 0.45 -22.98 5.66
CA LEU A 355 1.18 -22.23 4.64
C LEU A 355 1.92 -23.18 3.70
N PRO A 356 2.01 -22.87 2.39
CA PRO A 356 2.81 -23.66 1.46
C PRO A 356 4.28 -23.74 1.90
N VAL A 357 4.87 -24.93 1.84
CA VAL A 357 6.30 -25.10 2.13
C VAL A 357 7.14 -24.38 1.07
N ASN A 358 8.00 -23.47 1.51
CA ASN A 358 8.98 -22.84 0.64
C ASN A 358 10.06 -23.86 0.28
N GLN A 359 10.00 -24.43 -0.91
CA GLN A 359 10.97 -25.44 -1.38
C GLN A 359 12.40 -24.91 -1.59
N ASN A 360 12.65 -23.60 -1.39
CA ASN A 360 13.90 -22.93 -1.77
C ASN A 360 14.52 -22.09 -0.63
N ARG A 361 14.37 -22.47 0.65
CA ARG A 361 15.16 -21.90 1.73
C ARG A 361 15.93 -22.97 2.48
#